data_AF-A0A8T6HS97-F1
#
_entry.id   AF-A0A8T6HS97-F1
#
_cell.length_a   1.000
_cell.length_b   1.000
_cell.length_c   1.000
_cell.angle_alpha   90.00
_cell.angle_beta   90.00
_cell.angle_gamma   90.00
#
_symmetry.space_group_name_H-M   'P 1'
#
loop_
_entity.id
_entity.type
_entity.pdbx_description
1 polymer ?
#
loop_
_entity_poly.entity_id
_entity_poly.type
_entity_poly.pdbx_seq_one_letter_code
_entity_poly.pdbx_strand_id
1 'polypeptide(L)' 'AARAKVLSSETAIRVTNDALQIFGSAGYSRNRPLERMVRDARMFTIGGGTAQILRTQIAGSILGMKVPQTRDGYLDRS' A
#
# COMPACT_ATOMS: atom_id res chain seq x y z
N ALA A 1 4.64 -7.65 10.61
CA ALA A 1 4.90 -6.35 9.96
C ALA A 1 4.13 -6.17 8.63
N ALA A 2 4.25 -7.07 7.64
CA ALA A 2 3.64 -6.91 6.31
C ALA A 2 2.13 -6.63 6.31
N ARG A 3 1.34 -7.40 7.06
CA ARG A 3 -0.13 -7.19 7.18
C ARG A 3 -0.48 -5.78 7.68
N ALA A 4 0.19 -5.35 8.75
CA ALA A 4 -0.03 -4.03 9.34
C ALA A 4 0.34 -2.90 8.38
N LYS A 5 1.45 -3.04 7.64
CA LYS A 5 1.90 -2.04 6.66
C LYS A 5 0.93 -1.88 5.48
N VAL A 6 0.43 -2.99 4.92
CA VAL A 6 -0.57 -2.92 3.83
C VAL A 6 -1.83 -2.22 4.33
N LEU A 7 -2.35 -2.63 5.49
CA LEU A 7 -3.55 -2.03 6.06
C LEU A 7 -3.38 -0.53 6.36
N SER A 8 -2.30 -0.14 7.04
CA SER A 8 -2.09 1.25 7.43
C SER A 8 -1.83 2.17 6.24
N SER A 9 -1.06 1.72 5.25
CA SER A 9 -0.77 2.53 4.05
C SER A 9 -2.01 2.76 3.19
N GLU A 10 -2.84 1.74 2.98
CA GLU A 10 -4.09 1.86 2.22
C GLU A 10 -5.14 2.68 2.96
N THR A 11 -5.18 2.54 4.29
CA THR A 11 -6.03 3.38 5.16
C THR A 11 -5.61 4.84 5.08
N ALA A 12 -4.30 5.14 5.14
CA ALA A 12 -3.80 6.51 5.04
C ALA A 12 -4.20 7.17 3.72
N ILE A 13 -4.08 6.45 2.59
CA ILE A 13 -4.53 6.95 1.29
C ILE A 13 -6.03 7.25 1.32
N ARG A 14 -6.86 6.31 1.80
CA ARG A 14 -8.32 6.50 1.82
C ARG A 14 -8.71 7.70 2.70
N VAL A 15 -8.25 7.72 3.94
CA VAL A 15 -8.61 8.76 4.93
C VAL A 15 -8.16 10.15 4.47
N THR A 16 -6.96 10.29 3.89
CA THR A 16 -6.49 11.59 3.41
C THR A 16 -7.29 12.10 2.21
N ASN A 17 -7.70 11.22 1.29
CA ASN A 17 -8.57 11.59 0.17
C ASN A 17 -9.98 11.96 0.63
N ASP A 18 -10.58 11.17 1.53
CA ASP A 18 -11.90 11.45 2.10
C ASP A 18 -11.90 12.79 2.84
N ALA A 19 -10.86 13.06 3.64
CA ALA A 19 -10.69 14.34 4.32
C ALA A 19 -10.55 15.51 3.33
N LEU A 20 -9.77 15.36 2.26
CA LEU A 20 -9.66 16.39 1.23
C LEU A 20 -11.02 16.68 0.59
N GLN A 21 -11.79 15.63 0.27
CA GLN A 21 -13.11 15.73 -0.33
C GLN A 21 -14.12 16.46 0.58
N ILE A 22 -14.12 16.18 1.88
CA ILE A 22 -15.01 16.85 2.87
C ILE A 22 -14.78 18.37 2.87
N PHE A 23 -13.54 18.81 2.68
CA PHE A 23 -13.19 20.23 2.64
C PHE A 23 -13.42 20.89 1.27
N GLY A 24 -13.79 20.12 0.23
CA GLY A 24 -14.09 20.62 -1.10
C GLY A 24 -12.96 21.45 -1.70
N SER A 25 -13.28 22.59 -2.32
CA SER A 25 -12.29 23.49 -2.94
C SER A 25 -11.24 24.00 -1.95
N ALA A 26 -11.62 24.19 -0.68
CA ALA A 26 -10.71 24.60 0.38
C ALA A 26 -9.66 23.52 0.70
N GLY A 27 -9.98 22.24 0.49
CA GLY A 27 -9.07 21.11 0.66
C GLY A 27 -8.00 21.02 -0.43
N TYR A 28 -8.31 21.54 -1.63
CA TYR A 28 -7.38 21.59 -2.76
C TYR A 28 -6.38 22.77 -2.68
N SER A 29 -6.63 23.73 -1.78
CA SER A 29 -5.74 24.86 -1.57
C SER A 29 -4.44 24.45 -0.86
N ARG A 30 -3.30 24.88 -1.40
CA ARG A 30 -1.97 24.72 -0.78
C ARG A 30 -1.78 25.53 0.51
N ASN A 31 -2.73 26.39 0.86
CA ASN A 31 -2.75 27.11 2.13
C ASN A 31 -3.24 26.24 3.30
N ARG A 32 -3.75 25.03 3.02
CA ARG A 32 -4.15 24.03 4.00
C ARG A 32 -3.33 22.74 3.82
N PRO A 33 -3.12 21.96 4.89
CA PRO A 33 -2.24 20.80 4.83
C PRO A 33 -2.82 19.58 4.09
N LEU A 34 -4.11 19.59 3.74
CA LEU A 34 -4.84 18.41 3.23
C LEU A 34 -4.23 17.84 1.94
N GLU A 35 -3.97 18.69 0.94
CA GLU A 35 -3.34 18.25 -0.31
C GLU A 35 -1.95 17.63 -0.09
N ARG A 36 -1.18 18.22 0.85
CA ARG A 36 0.15 17.70 1.21
C ARG A 36 0.05 16.34 1.87
N MET A 37 -0.90 16.15 2.78
CA MET A 37 -1.12 14.86 3.43
C MET A 37 -1.45 13.75 2.43
N VAL A 38 -2.25 14.04 1.39
CA VAL A 38 -2.53 13.08 0.30
C VAL A 38 -1.25 12.72 -0.46
N ARG A 39 -0.42 13.73 -0.81
CA ARG A 39 0.86 13.50 -1.50
C ARG A 39 1.82 12.66 -0.66
N ASP A 40 1.96 12.97 0.62
CA ASP A 40 2.87 12.28 1.54
C ASP A 40 2.41 10.82 1.76
N ALA A 41 1.11 10.59 1.95
CA ALA A 41 0.55 9.25 2.16
C ALA A 41 0.78 8.30 0.97
N ARG A 42 0.91 8.83 -0.25
CA ARG A 42 1.01 8.02 -1.47
C ARG A 42 2.23 7.09 -1.47
N MET A 43 3.33 7.52 -0.86
CA MET A 43 4.60 6.78 -0.86
C MET A 43 4.54 5.49 -0.02
N PHE A 44 3.66 5.40 0.98
CA PHE A 44 3.66 4.26 1.93
C PHE A 44 3.26 2.92 1.29
N THR A 45 2.58 2.94 0.16
CA THR A 45 2.27 1.72 -0.61
C THR A 45 3.40 1.27 -1.54
N ILE A 46 4.51 2.02 -1.59
CA ILE A 46 5.64 1.80 -2.51
C ILE A 46 6.95 1.60 -1.71
N GLY A 47 7.28 2.56 -0.84
CA GLY A 47 8.55 2.60 -0.12
C GLY A 47 8.74 1.40 0.81
N GLY A 48 9.95 0.82 0.84
CA GLY A 48 10.27 -0.33 1.69
C GLY A 48 9.45 -1.58 1.37
N GLY A 49 9.09 -1.79 0.10
CA GLY A 49 8.29 -2.90 -0.40
C GLY A 49 6.87 -2.48 -0.76
N THR A 50 6.48 -2.73 -2.02
CA THR A 50 5.16 -2.34 -2.52
C THR A 50 4.04 -3.13 -1.85
N ALA A 51 2.82 -2.58 -1.81
CA ALA A 51 1.67 -3.28 -1.24
C ALA A 51 1.41 -4.64 -1.93
N GLN A 52 1.69 -4.75 -3.23
CA GLN A 52 1.58 -6.00 -3.99
C GLN A 52 2.59 -7.05 -3.52
N ILE A 53 3.87 -6.67 -3.38
CA ILE A 53 4.91 -7.59 -2.90
C ILE A 53 4.63 -8.06 -1.47
N LEU A 54 4.16 -7.15 -0.60
CA LEU A 54 3.78 -7.51 0.76
C LEU A 54 2.57 -8.44 0.78
N ARG A 55 1.59 -8.28 -0.12
CA ARG A 55 0.48 -9.24 -0.28
C ARG A 55 0.99 -10.63 -0.70
N THR A 56 1.93 -10.70 -1.64
CA THR A 56 2.56 -11.97 -2.02
C THR A 56 3.23 -12.64 -0.83
N GLN A 57 3.97 -11.88 -0.01
CA GLN A 57 4.59 -12.40 1.22
C GLN A 57 3.54 -12.91 2.23
N ILE A 58 2.45 -12.14 2.43
CA ILE A 58 1.35 -12.53 3.31
C ILE A 58 0.69 -13.82 2.81
N ALA A 59 0.44 -13.93 1.50
CA ALA A 59 -0.16 -15.11 0.88
C ALA A 59 0.70 -16.35 1.08
N GLY A 60 2.01 -16.27 0.83
CA GLY A 60 2.93 -17.39 1.07
C GLY A 60 2.95 -17.84 2.54
N SER A 61 2.85 -16.89 3.48
CA SER A 61 2.76 -17.20 4.91
C SER A 61 1.42 -17.85 5.30
N ILE A 62 0.32 -17.47 4.67
CA ILE A 62 -1.01 -18.05 4.94
C ILE A 62 -1.13 -19.45 4.32
N LEU A 63 -0.65 -19.61 3.08
CA LEU A 63 -0.74 -20.86 2.33
C LEU A 63 0.33 -21.89 2.74
N GLY A 64 1.32 -21.50 3.54
CA GLY A 64 2.42 -22.37 3.94
C GLY A 64 3.31 -22.81 2.77
N MET A 65 3.32 -22.07 1.66
CA MET A 65 4.06 -22.41 0.45
C MET A 65 4.88 -21.24 -0.08
N LYS A 66 6.00 -21.55 -0.76
CA LYS A 66 6.71 -20.54 -1.55
C LYS A 66 5.86 -20.14 -2.75
N VAL A 67 5.81 -18.84 -3.02
CA VAL A 67 5.08 -18.20 -4.13
C VAL A 67 6.08 -17.60 -5.12
N PRO A 68 6.79 -18.43 -5.91
CA PRO A 68 7.79 -17.95 -6.85
C PRO A 68 7.16 -17.07 -7.93
N GLN A 69 7.87 -16.03 -8.33
CA GLN A 69 7.45 -15.09 -9.40
C GLN A 69 8.22 -15.30 -10.71
N THR A 70 9.15 -16.27 -10.73
CA THR A 70 9.90 -16.68 -11.91
C THR A 70 9.07 -17.64 -12.77
N ARG A 71 9.39 -17.72 -14.07
CA ARG A 71 8.68 -18.61 -15.02
C ARG A 71 8.76 -20.09 -14.60
N ASP A 72 9.92 -20.53 -14.14
CA ASP A 72 10.21 -21.92 -13.80
C ASP A 72 10.06 -22.22 -12.29
N GLY A 73 9.38 -21.35 -11.55
CA GLY A 73 9.41 -21.33 -10.08
C GLY A 73 8.96 -22.60 -9.36
N TYR A 74 8.18 -23.45 -10.04
CA TYR A 74 7.70 -24.73 -9.50
C TYR A 74 8.43 -25.94 -10.08
N LEU A 75 9.25 -25.78 -11.11
CA LEU A 75 9.96 -26.87 -11.77
C LEU A 75 11.16 -27.36 -10.94
N ASP A 76 11.74 -26.50 -10.11
CA ASP A 76 12.87 -26.80 -9.21
C ASP A 76 12.48 -27.64 -7.96
N ARG A 77 11.36 -28.37 -8.02
CA ARG A 77 10.83 -29.22 -6.94
C ARG A 77 10.69 -30.69 -7.32
N SER A 78 11.16 -31.09 -8.51
CA SER A 78 11.24 -32.49 -8.94
C SER A 78 12.51 -33.17 -8.47
#